data_AF-A0A0F4GB61-F1
#
_entry.id   AF-A0A0F4GB61-F1
#
_cell.length_a   1.000
_cell.length_b   1.000
_cell.length_c   1.000
_cell.angle_alpha   90.00
_cell.angle_beta   90.00
_cell.angle_gamma   90.00
#
_symmetry.space_group_name_H-M   'P 1'
#
loop_
_entity.id
_entity.type
_entity.pdbx_description
1 polymer ?
#
loop_
_entity_poly.entity_id
_entity_poly.type
_entity_poly.pdbx_seq_one_letter_code
_entity_poly.pdbx_strand_id
1 'polypeptide(L)'
;MNAGLNDIHNIIAQDRARLRKSSQSADQSPSHQPPSPNINKRPTSADKARSSKMPPSPHSPTNQAKARLTNEQKKKNHIESEKKRRDAIRAGFDRLADVVPGMQGQGRSEAVVLQHTVAYMKGMIEKRKAIDAEAIKKGWNEAQTLEVYLQAERDVRAREQEFEAAKARQQGR
;
A
#
# COMPACT_ATOMS: atom_id res chain seq x y z
N MET A 1 12.12 15.37 37.27
CA MET A 1 11.00 16.11 36.65
C MET A 1 11.23 16.16 35.14
N ASN A 2 10.29 15.56 34.40
CA ASN A 2 9.90 15.81 33.00
C ASN A 2 10.96 16.11 31.91
N ALA A 3 11.64 15.07 31.41
CA ALA A 3 12.32 15.14 30.10
C ALA A 3 12.09 13.92 29.18
N GLY A 4 11.38 12.87 29.60
CA GLY A 4 11.31 11.60 28.86
C GLY A 4 10.05 11.33 28.03
N LEU A 5 8.99 12.15 28.14
CA LEU A 5 7.75 11.94 27.38
C LEU A 5 7.73 12.61 26.00
N ASN A 6 8.62 13.57 25.74
CA ASN A 6 8.62 14.31 24.47
C ASN A 6 9.33 13.54 23.33
N ASP A 7 10.13 12.52 23.65
CA ASP A 7 10.92 11.78 22.65
C ASP A 7 10.11 10.68 21.95
N ILE A 8 9.16 10.05 22.64
CA ILE A 8 8.32 8.98 22.05
C ILE A 8 7.38 9.55 20.98
N HIS A 9 6.85 10.76 21.20
CA HIS A 9 6.07 11.47 20.18
C HIS A 9 6.90 11.84 18.94
N ASN A 10 8.21 12.12 19.12
CA ASN A 10 9.11 12.44 18.02
C ASN A 10 9.51 11.22 17.19
N ILE A 11 9.70 10.05 17.81
CA ILE A 11 10.02 8.80 17.10
C ILE A 11 8.83 8.33 16.24
N ILE A 12 7.61 8.38 16.79
CA ILE A 12 6.37 8.07 16.04
C ILE A 12 6.12 9.10 14.92
N ALA A 13 6.50 10.37 15.12
CA ALA A 13 6.41 11.41 14.09
C ALA A 13 7.45 11.23 12.95
N GLN A 14 8.68 10.82 13.28
CA GLN A 14 9.74 10.57 12.29
C GLN A 14 9.45 9.34 11.42
N ASP A 15 8.85 8.28 11.98
CA ASP A 15 8.40 7.12 11.21
C ASP A 15 7.19 7.43 10.31
N ARG A 16 6.25 8.25 10.78
CA ARG A 16 5.15 8.78 9.94
C ARG A 16 5.67 9.61 8.77
N ALA A 17 6.72 10.41 8.97
CA ALA A 17 7.33 11.22 7.91
C ALA A 17 8.08 10.37 6.87
N ARG A 18 8.73 9.28 7.30
CA ARG A 18 9.40 8.32 6.40
C ARG A 18 8.42 7.52 5.55
N LEU A 19 7.29 7.06 6.12
CA LEU A 19 6.21 6.42 5.35
C LEU A 19 5.59 7.39 4.34
N ARG A 20 5.40 8.66 4.70
CA ARG A 20 4.83 9.68 3.80
C ARG A 20 5.76 10.08 2.66
N LYS A 21 7.09 10.02 2.87
CA LYS A 21 8.10 10.31 1.82
C LYS A 21 8.27 9.14 0.85
N SER A 22 8.13 7.89 1.31
CA SER A 22 8.07 6.71 0.44
C SER A 22 6.81 6.70 -0.45
N SER A 23 5.68 7.25 0.03
CA SER A 23 4.47 7.43 -0.79
C SER A 23 4.51 8.60 -1.78
N GLN A 24 5.48 9.53 -1.67
CA GLN A 24 5.57 10.71 -2.55
C GLN A 24 6.48 10.52 -3.78
N SER A 25 7.28 9.45 -3.86
CA SER A 25 8.10 9.14 -5.03
C SER A 25 7.45 8.17 -6.02
N ALA A 26 6.24 7.66 -5.73
CA ALA A 26 5.54 6.70 -6.58
C ALA A 26 4.23 7.23 -7.20
N ASP A 27 3.86 8.48 -6.96
CA ASP A 27 2.62 9.06 -7.51
C ASP A 27 2.82 10.51 -7.95
N GLN A 28 3.46 10.69 -9.11
CA GLN A 28 3.20 11.85 -9.96
C GLN A 28 2.56 11.36 -11.25
N SER A 29 1.31 10.91 -11.14
CA SER A 29 0.38 10.91 -12.26
C SER A 29 -0.38 12.25 -12.25
N PRO A 30 -0.48 12.98 -13.37
CA PRO A 30 -1.21 14.24 -13.39
C PRO A 30 -2.70 13.98 -13.14
N SER A 31 -3.25 14.72 -12.18
CA SER A 31 -4.67 14.73 -11.84
C SER A 31 -5.49 15.17 -13.05
N HIS A 32 -6.13 14.21 -13.72
CA HIS A 32 -7.23 14.47 -14.65
C HIS A 32 -8.45 13.75 -14.11
N GLN A 33 -9.32 14.51 -13.43
CA GLN A 33 -10.69 14.09 -13.18
C GLN A 33 -11.36 13.79 -14.53
N PRO A 34 -11.99 12.62 -14.72
CA PRO A 34 -12.81 12.40 -15.91
C PRO A 34 -14.05 13.31 -15.82
N PRO A 35 -14.43 14.04 -16.89
CA PRO A 35 -15.71 14.71 -16.90
C PRO A 35 -16.81 13.65 -16.95
N SER A 36 -17.71 13.68 -15.96
CA SER A 36 -18.95 12.90 -15.97
C SER A 36 -19.78 13.23 -17.22
N PRO A 37 -20.31 12.26 -17.96
CA PRO A 37 -21.24 12.54 -19.04
C PRO A 37 -22.60 12.90 -18.43
N ASN A 38 -22.90 14.20 -18.35
CA ASN A 38 -24.23 14.68 -18.00
C ASN A 38 -25.16 14.47 -19.21
N ILE A 39 -25.84 13.32 -19.24
CA ILE A 39 -26.88 13.01 -20.23
C ILE A 39 -28.14 13.76 -19.79
N ASN A 40 -28.23 15.05 -20.15
CA ASN A 40 -29.48 15.79 -20.30
C ASN A 40 -29.21 17.20 -20.85
N LYS A 41 -29.36 17.38 -22.17
CA LYS A 41 -30.13 18.48 -22.78
C LYS A 41 -30.13 18.38 -24.32
N ARG A 42 -31.35 18.42 -24.84
CA ARG A 42 -31.82 18.37 -26.23
C ARG A 42 -31.39 19.63 -27.01
N PRO A 43 -31.23 19.61 -28.35
CA PRO A 43 -30.68 20.74 -29.09
C PRO A 43 -31.76 21.78 -29.38
N THR A 44 -31.42 23.06 -29.21
CA THR A 44 -32.16 24.18 -29.81
C THR A 44 -31.20 25.00 -30.65
N SER A 45 -31.58 25.15 -31.91
CA SER A 45 -30.95 25.94 -32.95
C SER A 45 -30.71 27.41 -32.56
N ALA A 46 -29.84 28.05 -33.34
CA ALA A 46 -29.66 29.49 -33.53
C ALA A 46 -28.47 30.16 -32.81
N ASP A 47 -27.48 30.49 -33.65
CA ASP A 47 -26.98 31.85 -33.89
C ASP A 47 -25.60 32.26 -33.33
N LYS A 48 -24.97 33.12 -34.13
CA LYS A 48 -23.75 33.93 -33.92
C LYS A 48 -22.38 33.28 -34.13
N ALA A 49 -21.95 33.42 -35.37
CA ALA A 49 -20.58 33.69 -35.79
C ALA A 49 -19.82 34.66 -34.86
N ARG A 50 -18.58 34.28 -34.50
CA ARG A 50 -17.48 35.24 -34.29
C ARG A 50 -16.18 34.68 -34.85
N SER A 51 -15.65 35.46 -35.78
CA SER A 51 -14.36 35.36 -36.46
C SER A 51 -13.18 35.41 -35.47
N SER A 52 -12.24 34.48 -35.59
CA SER A 52 -10.82 34.74 -35.34
C SER A 52 -9.96 34.01 -36.39
N LYS A 53 -9.47 34.81 -37.33
CA LYS A 53 -8.44 34.47 -38.31
C LYS A 53 -7.11 34.19 -37.60
N MET A 54 -6.56 33.00 -37.79
CA MET A 54 -5.12 32.71 -37.64
C MET A 54 -4.68 31.88 -38.86
N PRO A 55 -3.51 32.15 -39.46
CA PRO A 55 -3.11 31.57 -40.74
C PRO A 55 -2.63 30.12 -40.60
N PRO A 56 -2.77 29.27 -41.64
CA PRO A 56 -2.21 27.93 -41.64
C PRO A 56 -0.70 28.03 -41.93
N SER A 57 0.15 27.66 -40.98
CA SER A 57 1.58 27.49 -41.23
C SER A 57 1.84 26.04 -41.66
N PRO A 58 2.44 25.79 -42.83
CA PRO A 58 2.66 24.45 -43.33
C PRO A 58 4.12 24.02 -43.08
N HIS A 59 4.32 22.73 -42.75
CA HIS A 59 5.60 21.99 -42.69
C HIS A 59 6.45 22.07 -41.41
N SER A 60 6.31 21.05 -40.55
CA SER A 60 7.39 20.07 -40.41
C SER A 60 6.90 18.73 -39.81
N PRO A 61 7.24 17.60 -40.45
CA PRO A 61 6.98 16.25 -39.98
C PRO A 61 8.02 15.86 -38.91
N THR A 62 7.78 14.76 -38.18
CA THR A 62 8.69 14.16 -37.18
C THR A 62 8.56 14.68 -35.74
N ASN A 63 7.42 14.40 -35.12
CA ASN A 63 7.42 13.91 -33.75
C ASN A 63 6.36 12.83 -33.62
N GLN A 64 6.76 11.63 -34.02
CA GLN A 64 6.01 10.41 -33.89
C GLN A 64 5.66 10.18 -32.41
N ALA A 65 4.35 10.08 -32.17
CA ALA A 65 3.78 8.98 -31.40
C ALA A 65 4.11 8.89 -29.89
N LYS A 66 3.85 9.95 -29.12
CA LYS A 66 3.00 9.76 -27.92
C LYS A 66 1.55 9.91 -28.36
N ALA A 67 1.09 8.96 -29.19
CA ALA A 67 -0.31 8.91 -29.57
C ALA A 67 -1.14 8.82 -28.29
N ARG A 68 -2.12 9.71 -28.13
CA ARG A 68 -3.16 9.55 -27.11
C ARG A 68 -3.71 8.14 -27.29
N LEU A 69 -3.63 7.30 -26.25
CA LEU A 69 -4.08 5.90 -26.27
C LEU A 69 -5.42 5.81 -27.01
N THR A 70 -5.51 4.94 -28.02
CA THR A 70 -6.77 4.72 -28.75
C THR A 70 -7.85 4.27 -27.77
N ASN A 71 -9.14 4.48 -28.10
CA ASN A 71 -10.23 4.06 -27.22
C ASN A 71 -10.18 2.55 -26.92
N GLU A 72 -9.77 1.73 -27.90
CA GLU A 72 -9.54 0.30 -27.73
C GLU A 72 -8.36 0.01 -26.80
N GLN A 73 -7.24 0.73 -26.95
CA GLN A 73 -6.07 0.55 -26.09
C GLN A 73 -6.37 0.95 -24.64
N LYS A 74 -7.15 2.02 -24.43
CA LYS A 74 -7.62 2.41 -23.10
C LYS A 74 -8.49 1.33 -22.47
N LYS A 75 -9.41 0.73 -23.22
CA LYS A 75 -10.27 -0.35 -22.74
C LYS A 75 -9.44 -1.58 -22.34
N LYS A 76 -8.47 -1.99 -23.15
CA LYS A 76 -7.55 -3.10 -22.84
C LYS A 76 -6.75 -2.80 -21.57
N ASN A 77 -6.11 -1.64 -21.51
CA ASN A 77 -5.29 -1.24 -20.37
C ASN A 77 -6.11 -1.13 -19.07
N HIS A 78 -7.36 -0.66 -19.15
CA HIS A 78 -8.26 -0.63 -17.99
C HIS A 78 -8.54 -2.03 -17.45
N ILE A 79 -8.86 -2.99 -18.32
CA ILE A 79 -9.12 -4.39 -17.94
C ILE A 79 -7.88 -5.02 -17.31
N GLU A 80 -6.70 -4.83 -17.93
CA GLU A 80 -5.43 -5.36 -17.44
C GLU A 80 -5.04 -4.75 -16.08
N SER A 81 -5.14 -3.43 -15.95
CA SER A 81 -4.81 -2.71 -14.72
C SER A 81 -5.70 -3.17 -13.58
N GLU A 82 -6.99 -3.34 -13.85
CA GLU A 82 -7.96 -3.79 -12.85
C GLU A 82 -7.78 -5.29 -12.51
N LYS A 83 -7.43 -6.13 -13.49
CA LYS A 83 -7.05 -7.53 -13.21
C LYS A 83 -5.84 -7.58 -12.28
N LYS A 84 -4.77 -6.85 -12.62
CA LYS A 84 -3.56 -6.77 -11.80
C LYS A 84 -3.86 -6.26 -10.39
N ARG A 85 -4.70 -5.23 -10.27
CA ARG A 85 -5.16 -4.72 -8.97
C ARG A 85 -5.86 -5.81 -8.15
N ARG A 86 -6.79 -6.55 -8.74
CA ARG A 86 -7.50 -7.64 -8.04
C ARG A 86 -6.58 -8.79 -7.65
N ASP A 87 -5.64 -9.16 -8.51
CA ASP A 87 -4.67 -10.22 -8.21
C ASP A 87 -3.76 -9.80 -7.04
N ALA A 88 -3.34 -8.54 -6.98
CA ALA A 88 -2.58 -8.00 -5.86
C ALA A 88 -3.38 -8.01 -4.54
N ILE A 89 -4.67 -7.68 -4.58
CA ILE A 89 -5.55 -7.74 -3.40
C ILE A 89 -5.67 -9.18 -2.90
N ARG A 90 -5.92 -10.14 -3.79
CA ARG A 90 -6.01 -11.57 -3.43
C ARG A 90 -4.72 -12.09 -2.80
N ALA A 91 -3.57 -11.77 -3.39
CA ALA A 91 -2.28 -12.12 -2.82
C ALA A 91 -2.09 -11.53 -1.41
N GLY A 92 -2.66 -10.36 -1.13
CA GLY A 92 -2.69 -9.78 0.22
C GLY A 92 -3.52 -10.61 1.21
N PHE A 93 -4.70 -11.08 0.79
CA PHE A 93 -5.55 -11.95 1.62
C PHE A 93 -4.95 -13.33 1.85
N ASP A 94 -4.31 -13.92 0.83
CA ASP A 94 -3.61 -15.20 0.98
C ASP A 94 -2.48 -15.06 2.02
N ARG A 95 -1.71 -13.97 1.99
CA ARG A 95 -0.69 -13.68 3.02
C ARG A 95 -1.28 -13.49 4.42
N LEU A 96 -2.42 -12.81 4.55
CA LEU A 96 -3.09 -12.67 5.84
C LEU A 96 -3.54 -14.02 6.39
N ALA A 97 -4.11 -14.87 5.53
CA ALA A 97 -4.52 -16.23 5.86
C ALA A 97 -3.36 -17.11 6.35
N ASP A 98 -2.16 -16.91 5.80
CA ASP A 98 -0.97 -17.67 6.21
C ASP A 98 -0.41 -17.25 7.58
N VAL A 99 -0.50 -15.96 7.93
CA VAL A 99 0.04 -15.42 9.18
C VAL A 99 -0.93 -15.60 10.36
N VAL A 100 -2.24 -15.60 10.10
CA VAL A 100 -3.25 -15.74 11.15
C VAL A 100 -3.47 -17.23 11.47
N PRO A 101 -3.24 -17.68 12.72
CA PRO A 101 -3.40 -19.08 13.08
C PRO A 101 -4.81 -19.62 12.77
N GLY A 102 -4.87 -20.75 12.07
CA GLY A 102 -6.12 -21.45 11.74
C GLY A 102 -6.81 -20.95 10.47
N MET A 103 -6.23 -19.98 9.76
CA MET A 103 -6.81 -19.40 8.54
C MET A 103 -6.11 -19.83 7.24
N GLN A 104 -5.14 -20.75 7.30
CA GLN A 104 -4.37 -21.19 6.14
C GLN A 104 -5.30 -21.70 5.02
N GLY A 105 -5.08 -21.20 3.80
CA GLY A 105 -5.90 -21.54 2.64
C GLY A 105 -7.31 -20.91 2.61
N GLN A 106 -7.69 -20.09 3.58
CA GLN A 106 -8.98 -19.38 3.62
C GLN A 106 -8.94 -17.99 2.98
N GLY A 107 -7.92 -17.65 2.19
CA GLY A 107 -7.74 -16.33 1.56
C GLY A 107 -8.90 -15.88 0.65
N ARG A 108 -9.82 -16.77 0.30
CA ARG A 108 -11.04 -16.46 -0.47
C ARG A 108 -12.23 -16.02 0.39
N SER A 109 -12.18 -16.25 1.69
CA SER A 109 -13.22 -15.86 2.65
C SER A 109 -12.88 -14.50 3.27
N GLU A 110 -12.85 -13.44 2.45
CA GLU A 110 -12.33 -12.10 2.82
C GLU A 110 -12.85 -11.59 4.17
N ALA A 111 -14.17 -11.63 4.40
CA ALA A 111 -14.77 -11.17 5.66
C ALA A 111 -14.33 -11.99 6.87
N VAL A 112 -14.23 -13.31 6.72
CA VAL A 112 -13.81 -14.23 7.79
C VAL A 112 -12.33 -13.99 8.13
N VAL A 113 -11.48 -13.86 7.12
CA VAL A 113 -10.05 -13.56 7.30
C VAL A 113 -9.87 -12.26 8.07
N LEU A 114 -10.58 -11.18 7.70
CA LEU A 114 -10.49 -9.91 8.42
C LEU A 114 -10.96 -10.02 9.87
N GLN A 115 -12.08 -10.70 10.12
CA GLN A 115 -12.62 -10.89 11.46
C GLN A 115 -11.65 -11.66 12.36
N HIS A 116 -11.11 -12.78 11.88
CA HIS A 116 -10.11 -13.56 12.62
C HIS A 116 -8.80 -12.79 12.82
N THR A 117 -8.37 -12.01 11.81
CA THR A 117 -7.19 -11.14 11.93
C THR A 117 -7.36 -10.16 13.08
N VAL A 118 -8.51 -9.47 13.16
CA VAL A 118 -8.79 -8.52 14.24
C VAL A 118 -8.83 -9.22 15.61
N ALA A 119 -9.49 -10.38 15.70
CA ALA A 119 -9.53 -11.15 16.94
C ALA A 119 -8.13 -11.57 17.39
N TYR A 120 -7.30 -12.05 16.45
CA TYR A 120 -5.92 -12.43 16.71
C TYR A 120 -5.08 -11.25 17.21
N MET A 121 -5.16 -10.08 16.55
CA MET A 121 -4.43 -8.88 16.97
C MET A 121 -4.81 -8.43 18.39
N LYS A 122 -6.10 -8.49 18.75
CA LYS A 122 -6.54 -8.19 20.12
C LYS A 122 -5.92 -9.15 21.12
N GLY A 123 -5.94 -10.46 20.84
CA GLY A 123 -5.29 -11.47 21.67
C GLY A 123 -3.78 -11.27 21.80
N MET A 124 -3.08 -10.84 20.73
CA MET A 124 -1.65 -10.51 20.79
C MET A 124 -1.35 -9.33 21.72
N ILE A 125 -2.18 -8.28 21.67
CA ILE A 125 -2.04 -7.12 22.56
C ILE A 125 -2.24 -7.55 24.03
N GLU A 126 -3.22 -8.39 24.31
CA GLU A 126 -3.47 -8.93 25.66
C GLU A 126 -2.31 -9.79 26.15
N LYS A 127 -1.79 -10.69 25.30
CA LYS A 127 -0.60 -11.50 25.63
C LYS A 127 0.61 -10.63 25.94
N ARG A 128 0.86 -9.59 25.14
CA ARG A 128 1.95 -8.64 25.39
C ARG A 128 1.80 -7.98 26.77
N LYS A 129 0.61 -7.46 27.08
CA LYS A 129 0.32 -6.87 28.40
C LYS A 129 0.54 -7.85 29.55
N ALA A 130 0.15 -9.11 29.38
CA ALA A 130 0.36 -10.15 30.39
C ALA A 130 1.85 -10.42 30.63
N ILE A 131 2.65 -10.50 29.56
CA ILE A 131 4.11 -10.65 29.64
C ILE A 131 4.74 -9.45 30.35
N ASP A 132 4.33 -8.23 29.97
CA ASP A 132 4.85 -7.00 30.59
C ASP A 132 4.51 -6.95 32.08
N ALA A 133 3.29 -7.35 32.47
CA ALA A 133 2.89 -7.46 33.87
C ALA A 133 3.71 -8.49 34.65
N GLU A 134 4.01 -9.65 34.04
CA GLU A 134 4.86 -10.67 34.65
C GLU A 134 6.31 -10.19 34.80
N ALA A 135 6.84 -9.47 33.82
CA ALA A 135 8.17 -8.87 33.88
C ALA A 135 8.27 -7.85 35.04
N ILE A 136 7.27 -6.98 35.18
CA ILE A 136 7.19 -6.03 36.31
C ILE A 136 7.15 -6.77 37.65
N LYS A 137 6.36 -7.84 37.77
CA LYS A 137 6.31 -8.66 38.99
C LYS A 137 7.67 -9.28 39.34
N LYS A 138 8.49 -9.59 38.33
CA LYS A 138 9.87 -10.09 38.47
C LYS A 138 10.88 -8.96 38.71
N GLY A 139 10.44 -7.71 38.79
CA GLY A 139 11.28 -6.53 39.06
C GLY A 139 11.98 -5.96 37.82
N TRP A 140 11.56 -6.37 36.61
CA TRP A 140 12.11 -5.84 35.37
C TRP A 140 11.51 -4.47 35.07
N ASN A 141 12.33 -3.56 34.56
CA ASN A 141 11.85 -2.29 34.05
C ASN A 141 11.44 -2.40 32.57
N GLU A 142 10.73 -1.37 32.08
CA GLU A 142 10.24 -1.34 30.70
C GLU A 142 11.36 -1.45 29.65
N ALA A 143 12.53 -0.85 29.90
CA ALA A 143 13.65 -0.89 28.97
C ALA A 143 14.25 -2.30 28.83
N GLN A 144 14.37 -3.04 29.93
CA GLN A 144 14.84 -4.43 29.95
C GLN A 144 13.88 -5.35 29.20
N THR A 145 12.57 -5.19 29.42
CA THR A 145 11.55 -5.95 28.71
C THR A 145 11.58 -5.65 27.21
N LEU A 146 11.71 -4.37 26.84
CA LEU A 146 11.79 -3.94 25.43
C LEU A 146 13.04 -4.49 24.73
N GLU A 147 14.18 -4.55 25.42
CA GLU A 147 15.43 -5.10 24.88
C GLU A 147 15.28 -6.56 24.47
N VAL A 148 14.60 -7.38 25.28
CA VAL A 148 14.30 -8.78 24.94
C VAL A 148 13.42 -8.88 23.70
N TYR A 149 12.40 -8.05 23.58
CA TYR A 149 11.57 -8.02 22.37
C TYR A 149 12.37 -7.63 21.12
N LEU A 150 13.19 -6.58 21.21
CA LEU A 150 14.03 -6.14 20.09
C LEU A 150 15.05 -7.21 19.69
N GLN A 151 15.61 -7.93 20.66
CA GLN A 151 16.52 -9.04 20.38
C GLN A 151 15.78 -10.19 19.68
N ALA A 152 14.60 -10.56 20.17
CA ALA A 152 13.77 -11.58 19.53
C ALA A 152 13.40 -11.21 18.08
N GLU A 153 13.07 -9.93 17.80
CA GLU A 153 12.81 -9.44 16.45
C GLU A 153 14.04 -9.55 15.53
N ARG A 154 15.24 -9.23 16.05
CA ARG A 154 16.49 -9.40 15.30
C ARG A 154 16.75 -10.87 14.97
N ASP A 155 16.53 -11.76 15.93
CA ASP A 155 16.76 -13.19 15.77
C ASP A 155 15.80 -13.79 14.74
N VAL A 156 14.51 -13.42 14.79
CA VAL A 156 13.53 -13.84 13.78
C VAL A 156 13.95 -13.34 12.39
N ARG A 157 14.32 -12.06 12.27
CA ARG A 157 14.77 -11.48 10.99
C ARG A 157 16.04 -12.14 10.47
N ALA A 158 16.99 -12.46 11.35
CA ALA A 158 18.22 -13.16 10.97
C ALA A 158 17.90 -14.56 10.42
N ARG A 159 17.04 -15.32 11.10
CA ARG A 159 16.60 -16.65 10.63
C ARG A 159 15.89 -16.58 9.28
N GLU A 160 15.03 -15.58 9.07
CA GLU A 160 14.38 -15.37 7.78
C GLU A 160 15.39 -15.08 6.67
N GLN A 161 16.39 -14.22 6.93
CA GLN A 161 17.45 -13.91 5.97
C GLN A 161 18.32 -15.14 5.65
N GLU A 162 18.68 -15.93 6.65
CA GLU A 162 19.43 -17.17 6.46
C GLU A 162 18.64 -18.19 5.64
N PHE A 163 17.34 -18.34 5.93
CA PHE A 163 16.45 -19.22 5.18
C PHE A 163 16.35 -18.81 3.70
N GLU A 164 16.13 -17.52 3.43
CA GLU A 164 16.08 -17.00 2.06
C GLU A 164 17.44 -17.13 1.34
N ALA A 165 18.55 -16.88 2.03
CA ALA A 165 19.90 -17.06 1.47
C ALA A 165 20.19 -18.54 1.14
N ALA A 166 19.77 -19.48 1.99
CA ALA A 166 19.91 -20.91 1.75
C ALA A 166 19.06 -21.38 0.56
N LYS A 167 17.83 -20.88 0.45
CA LYS A 167 16.93 -21.15 -0.67
C LYS A 167 17.49 -20.62 -1.98
N ALA A 168 18.05 -19.41 -2.00
CA ALA A 168 18.68 -18.82 -3.17
C ALA A 168 19.90 -19.65 -3.65
N ARG A 169 20.71 -20.18 -2.73
CA ARG A 169 21.83 -21.08 -3.06
C ARG A 169 21.39 -22.40 -3.70
N GLN A 170 20.23 -22.93 -3.32
CA GLN A 170 19.69 -24.16 -3.90
C GLN A 170 19.08 -23.95 -5.29
N GLN A 171 18.57 -22.75 -5.59
CA GLN A 171 17.94 -22.43 -6.88
C GLN A 171 18.95 -22.03 -7.98
N GLY A 172 20.19 -21.73 -7.62
CA GLY A 172 21.27 -21.35 -8.55
C GLY A 172 22.15 -22.51 -9.01
N ARG A 173 21.70 -23.76 -8.86
CA ARG A 173 22.45 -24.98 -9.19
C ARG A 173 21.71 -25.85 -10.20
#